data_AF-A0A1K1LWN8-F1
#
_entry.id   AF-A0A1K1LWN8-F1
#
_cell.length_a   1.000
_cell.length_b   1.000
_cell.length_c   1.000
_cell.angle_alpha   90.00
_cell.angle_beta   90.00
_cell.angle_gamma   90.00
#
_symmetry.space_group_name_H-M   'P 1'
#
loop_
_entity.id
_entity.type
_entity.pdbx_description
1 polymer ?
#
loop_
_entity_poly.entity_id
_entity_poly.type
_entity_poly.pdbx_seq_one_letter_code
_entity_poly.pdbx_strand_id
1 'polypeptide(L)'
;MNYMELLDVNNGISDDVITAAEKEMKIKFPKEYRDFMLKYNGCEGEIGQLSYISMWKIEELAELNKSYSVEEFTPNFVYFGSDGGDMAYAFDFSAGEVNYIEFPFMSIDESDKEVLGATLDEFFMTLYKRR
;
A
#
# COMPACT_ATOMS: atom_id res chain seq x y z
N MET A 1 4.44 6.37 17.29
CA MET A 1 5.89 6.22 17.03
C MET A 1 6.17 6.85 15.68
N ASN A 2 7.33 7.47 15.45
CA ASN A 2 7.61 8.07 14.15
C ASN A 2 8.39 7.08 13.26
N TYR A 3 7.67 6.25 12.50
CA TYR A 3 8.28 5.25 11.60
C TYR A 3 9.17 5.88 10.52
N MET A 4 8.89 7.12 10.15
CA MET A 4 9.59 7.83 9.07
C MET A 4 11.05 8.17 9.41
N GLU A 5 11.46 8.06 10.67
CA GLU A 5 12.87 8.19 11.06
C GLU A 5 13.69 6.93 10.74
N LEU A 6 13.02 5.81 10.44
CA LEU A 6 13.65 4.53 10.10
C LEU A 6 13.71 4.28 8.59
N LEU A 7 12.94 5.02 7.80
CA LEU A 7 12.70 4.76 6.38
C LEU A 7 13.29 5.85 5.51
N ASP A 8 13.71 5.45 4.31
CA ASP A 8 14.02 6.38 3.23
C ASP A 8 12.71 6.88 2.64
N VAL A 9 12.39 8.15 2.89
CA VAL A 9 11.13 8.77 2.45
C VAL A 9 11.33 9.64 1.22
N ASN A 10 10.40 9.56 0.27
CA ASN A 10 10.34 10.50 -0.85
C ASN A 10 9.78 11.85 -0.37
N ASN A 11 10.07 12.92 -1.11
CA ASN A 11 9.33 14.17 -0.93
C ASN A 11 7.84 13.95 -1.22
N GLY A 12 6.98 14.63 -0.47
CA GLY A 12 5.55 14.62 -0.72
C GLY A 12 5.18 15.11 -2.11
N ILE A 13 3.99 14.72 -2.57
CA ILE A 13 3.45 15.08 -3.88
C ILE A 13 2.20 15.95 -3.75
N SER A 14 1.81 16.63 -4.82
CA SER A 14 0.67 17.54 -4.81
C SER A 14 -0.67 16.81 -4.93
N ASP A 15 -1.72 17.41 -4.37
CA ASP A 15 -3.06 16.83 -4.30
C ASP A 15 -3.69 16.54 -5.67
N ASP A 16 -3.32 17.32 -6.69
CA ASP A 16 -3.74 17.15 -8.07
C ASP A 16 -3.20 15.84 -8.69
N VAL A 17 -1.97 15.43 -8.35
CA VAL A 17 -1.42 14.14 -8.80
C VAL A 17 -2.15 12.99 -8.12
N ILE A 18 -2.39 13.09 -6.81
CA ILE A 18 -3.16 12.08 -6.06
C ILE A 18 -4.56 11.93 -6.64
N THR A 19 -5.22 13.06 -6.94
CA THR A 19 -6.56 13.09 -7.55
C THR A 19 -6.55 12.52 -8.97
N ALA A 20 -5.48 12.72 -9.73
CA ALA A 20 -5.33 12.10 -11.05
C ALA A 20 -5.20 10.57 -10.95
N ALA A 21 -4.39 10.05 -10.03
CA ALA A 21 -4.23 8.62 -9.78
C ALA A 21 -5.57 7.97 -9.36
N GLU A 22 -6.31 8.58 -8.43
CA GLU A 22 -7.65 8.13 -8.05
C GLU A 22 -8.61 8.04 -9.24
N LYS A 23 -8.58 9.05 -10.11
CA LYS A 23 -9.44 9.10 -11.30
C LYS A 23 -9.09 8.01 -12.30
N GLU A 24 -7.80 7.77 -12.52
CA GLU A 24 -7.31 6.75 -13.44
C GLU A 24 -7.67 5.34 -12.95
N MET A 25 -7.43 5.09 -11.66
CA MET A 25 -7.69 3.79 -11.02
C MET A 25 -9.16 3.59 -10.62
N LYS A 26 -9.99 4.63 -10.75
CA LYS A 26 -11.42 4.65 -10.37
C LYS A 26 -11.70 4.27 -8.91
N ILE A 27 -10.79 4.67 -8.01
CA ILE A 27 -10.90 4.42 -6.57
C ILE A 27 -10.79 5.73 -5.78
N LYS A 28 -11.06 5.63 -4.47
CA LYS A 28 -10.69 6.65 -3.50
C LYS A 28 -9.73 6.04 -2.50
N PHE A 29 -8.56 6.65 -2.35
CA PHE A 29 -7.60 6.19 -1.35
C PHE A 29 -8.11 6.53 0.06
N PRO A 30 -7.76 5.72 1.08
CA PRO A 30 -8.00 6.09 2.47
C PRO A 30 -7.42 7.47 2.78
N LYS A 31 -8.12 8.23 3.63
CA LYS A 31 -7.71 9.61 3.94
C LYS A 31 -6.31 9.65 4.54
N GLU A 32 -5.97 8.75 5.46
CA GLU A 32 -4.63 8.73 6.07
C GLU A 32 -3.54 8.44 5.04
N TYR A 33 -3.82 7.61 4.03
CA TYR A 33 -2.88 7.34 2.94
C TYR A 33 -2.68 8.57 2.03
N ARG A 34 -3.75 9.32 1.72
CA ARG A 34 -3.60 10.60 1.00
C ARG A 34 -2.76 11.59 1.79
N ASP A 35 -3.07 11.77 3.07
CA ASP A 35 -2.32 12.66 3.97
C ASP A 35 -0.84 12.26 4.05
N PHE A 36 -0.57 10.94 4.02
CA PHE A 36 0.78 10.40 3.94
C PHE A 36 1.45 10.80 2.63
N MET A 37 0.82 10.54 1.47
CA MET A 37 1.40 10.83 0.15
C MET A 37 1.66 12.33 -0.09
N LEU A 38 0.82 13.20 0.47
CA LEU A 38 1.04 14.65 0.47
C LEU A 38 2.33 15.06 1.19
N LYS A 39 2.78 14.26 2.15
CA LYS A 39 3.98 14.52 2.96
C LYS A 39 5.19 13.70 2.52
N TYR A 40 4.96 12.44 2.14
CA TYR A 40 5.95 11.44 1.77
C TYR A 40 5.36 10.59 0.62
N ASN A 41 5.75 10.85 -0.62
CA ASN A 41 5.23 10.13 -1.78
C ASN A 41 5.86 8.73 -1.90
N GLY A 42 5.51 7.84 -0.98
CA GLY A 42 6.16 6.56 -0.81
C GLY A 42 7.37 6.61 0.11
N CYS A 43 7.78 5.43 0.54
CA CYS A 43 8.91 5.23 1.43
C CYS A 43 9.47 3.81 1.24
N GLU A 44 10.72 3.63 1.61
CA GLU A 44 11.39 2.34 1.50
C GLU A 44 12.30 2.06 2.70
N GLY A 45 12.40 0.81 3.12
CA GLY A 45 13.40 0.37 4.09
C GLY A 45 12.93 -0.71 5.05
N GLU A 46 13.84 -1.09 5.94
CA GLU A 46 13.57 -2.01 7.03
C GLU A 46 12.63 -1.37 8.06
N ILE A 47 11.62 -2.12 8.49
CA ILE A 47 10.68 -1.72 9.53
C ILE A 47 10.51 -2.85 10.55
N GLY A 48 10.81 -2.57 11.82
CA GLY A 48 10.83 -3.61 12.84
C GLY A 48 12.07 -4.50 12.72
N GLN A 49 11.95 -5.78 13.11
CA GLN A 49 13.07 -6.74 13.02
C GLN A 49 13.04 -7.62 11.76
N LEU A 50 11.85 -7.99 11.29
CA LEU A 50 11.67 -8.96 10.21
C LEU A 50 10.74 -8.45 9.11
N SER A 51 10.63 -7.15 8.91
CA SER A 51 9.79 -6.60 7.86
C SER A 51 10.52 -5.52 7.08
N TYR A 52 10.15 -5.43 5.81
CA TYR A 52 10.64 -4.43 4.87
C TYR A 52 9.42 -3.82 4.21
N ILE A 53 9.49 -2.55 3.85
CA ILE A 53 8.45 -1.90 3.09
C ILE A 53 9.07 -1.21 1.89
N SER A 54 8.47 -1.42 0.72
CA SER A 54 8.63 -0.59 -0.47
C SER A 54 7.25 -0.06 -0.82
N MET A 55 6.90 1.12 -0.31
CA MET A 55 5.66 1.81 -0.64
C MET A 55 5.89 2.66 -1.89
N TRP A 56 5.19 2.34 -2.97
CA TRP A 56 5.42 2.91 -4.28
C TRP A 56 4.89 4.34 -4.38
N LYS A 57 5.44 5.10 -5.34
CA LYS A 57 4.95 6.45 -5.62
C LYS A 57 3.55 6.39 -6.19
N ILE A 58 2.72 7.36 -5.81
CA ILE A 58 1.30 7.31 -6.14
C ILE A 58 1.04 7.39 -7.65
N GLU A 59 1.89 8.10 -8.38
CA GLU A 59 1.82 8.25 -9.84
C GLU A 59 2.22 6.98 -10.61
N GLU A 60 2.84 6.00 -9.95
CA GLU A 60 3.23 4.71 -10.56
C GLU A 60 2.16 3.62 -10.36
N LEU A 61 1.22 3.82 -9.41
CA LEU A 61 0.29 2.78 -8.98
C LEU A 61 -0.59 2.25 -10.10
N ALA A 62 -1.08 3.11 -10.99
CA ALA A 62 -1.95 2.68 -12.08
C ALA A 62 -1.22 1.74 -13.06
N GLU A 63 0.02 2.08 -13.43
CA GLU A 63 0.84 1.25 -14.30
C GLU A 63 1.24 -0.06 -13.61
N LEU A 64 1.64 0.01 -12.34
CA LEU A 64 2.04 -1.17 -11.57
C LEU A 64 0.86 -2.15 -11.41
N ASN A 65 -0.31 -1.68 -10.98
CA ASN A 65 -1.50 -2.54 -10.84
C ASN A 65 -1.93 -3.16 -12.18
N LYS A 66 -1.75 -2.44 -13.30
CA LYS A 66 -1.97 -2.99 -14.63
C LYS A 66 -0.93 -4.06 -14.99
N SER A 67 0.34 -3.83 -14.67
CA SER A 67 1.43 -4.78 -14.96
C SER A 67 1.29 -6.10 -14.21
N TYR A 68 0.73 -6.06 -12.99
CA TYR A 68 0.41 -7.22 -12.17
C TYR A 68 -0.96 -7.83 -12.48
N SER A 69 -1.72 -7.30 -13.44
CA SER A 69 -3.08 -7.75 -13.76
C SER A 69 -4.02 -7.79 -12.54
N VAL A 70 -3.87 -6.85 -11.60
CA VAL A 70 -4.63 -6.85 -10.33
C VAL A 70 -6.13 -6.78 -10.56
N GLU A 71 -6.58 -5.93 -11.50
CA GLU A 71 -8.01 -5.80 -11.86
C GLU A 71 -8.60 -7.11 -12.42
N GLU A 72 -7.78 -7.96 -13.06
CA GLU A 72 -8.22 -9.24 -13.62
C GLU A 72 -8.32 -10.33 -12.55
N PHE A 73 -7.32 -10.43 -11.67
CA PHE A 73 -7.19 -11.54 -10.73
C PHE A 73 -7.78 -11.27 -9.35
N THR A 74 -7.65 -10.04 -8.85
CA THR A 74 -8.09 -9.62 -7.52
C THR A 74 -8.77 -8.24 -7.62
N PRO A 75 -9.96 -8.15 -8.25
CA PRO A 75 -10.59 -6.88 -8.62
C PRO A 75 -10.99 -6.00 -7.43
N ASN A 76 -11.03 -6.56 -6.21
CA ASN A 76 -11.28 -5.81 -4.99
C ASN A 76 -10.00 -5.22 -4.37
N PHE A 77 -8.82 -5.55 -4.91
CA PHE A 77 -7.54 -5.12 -4.37
C PHE A 77 -6.91 -4.02 -5.21
N VAL A 78 -6.13 -3.18 -4.55
CA VAL A 78 -5.22 -2.23 -5.20
C VAL A 78 -3.88 -2.29 -4.51
N TYR A 79 -2.85 -2.72 -5.23
CA TYR A 79 -1.49 -2.82 -4.72
C TYR A 79 -0.88 -1.44 -4.60
N PHE A 80 -0.22 -1.18 -3.49
CA PHE A 80 0.42 0.10 -3.19
C PHE A 80 1.90 -0.04 -2.80
N GLY A 81 2.38 -1.27 -2.64
CA GLY A 81 3.75 -1.54 -2.26
C GLY A 81 4.06 -3.03 -2.22
N SER A 82 5.24 -3.35 -1.72
CA SER A 82 5.67 -4.73 -1.46
C SER A 82 6.58 -4.82 -0.23
N ASP A 83 6.83 -6.04 0.22
CA ASP A 83 7.86 -6.35 1.21
C ASP A 83 9.27 -6.46 0.60
N GLY A 84 9.44 -6.10 -0.68
CA GLY A 84 10.69 -6.32 -1.42
C GLY A 84 10.94 -7.78 -1.83
N GLY A 85 10.00 -8.68 -1.55
CA GLY A 85 10.05 -10.11 -1.84
C GLY A 85 8.83 -10.57 -2.64
N ASP A 86 8.11 -11.57 -2.11
CA ASP A 86 6.98 -12.24 -2.76
C ASP A 86 5.61 -11.73 -2.31
N MET A 87 5.56 -10.71 -1.44
CA MET A 87 4.31 -10.14 -0.93
C MET A 87 4.04 -8.74 -1.47
N ALA A 88 2.82 -8.54 -1.95
CA ALA A 88 2.26 -7.22 -2.22
C ALA A 88 1.62 -6.65 -0.95
N TYR A 89 1.71 -5.34 -0.76
CA TYR A 89 0.82 -4.61 0.14
C TYR A 89 -0.32 -4.00 -0.66
N ALA A 90 -1.54 -4.18 -0.18
CA ALA A 90 -2.74 -3.79 -0.92
C ALA A 90 -3.81 -3.16 -0.03
N PHE A 91 -4.65 -2.34 -0.65
CA PHE A 91 -5.95 -1.99 -0.12
C PHE A 91 -6.96 -3.08 -0.49
N ASP A 92 -7.75 -3.53 0.46
CA ASP A 92 -8.88 -4.42 0.22
C ASP A 92 -10.20 -3.67 0.33
N PHE A 93 -10.94 -3.57 -0.77
CA PHE A 93 -12.24 -2.90 -0.87
C PHE A 93 -13.44 -3.87 -0.76
N SER A 94 -13.23 -5.17 -0.48
CA SER A 94 -14.27 -6.20 -0.62
C SER A 94 -15.43 -6.09 0.39
N ALA A 95 -15.25 -5.41 1.52
CA ALA A 95 -16.17 -5.42 2.66
C ALA A 95 -16.81 -4.04 2.98
N GLY A 96 -16.70 -3.06 2.09
CA GLY A 96 -17.25 -1.71 2.25
C GLY A 96 -16.39 -0.76 3.11
N GLU A 97 -15.63 -1.29 4.07
CA GLU A 97 -14.50 -0.60 4.72
C GLU A 97 -13.19 -1.05 4.08
N VAL A 98 -12.23 -0.13 3.96
CA VAL A 98 -10.92 -0.42 3.33
C VAL A 98 -9.95 -0.93 4.38
N ASN A 99 -9.39 -2.12 4.17
CA ASN A 99 -8.32 -2.65 5.00
C ASN A 99 -6.96 -2.58 4.28
N TYR A 100 -5.90 -2.42 5.06
CA TYR A 100 -4.53 -2.64 4.61
C TYR A 100 -4.22 -4.12 4.78
N ILE A 101 -3.83 -4.77 3.70
CA ILE A 101 -3.53 -6.20 3.68
C ILE A 101 -2.13 -6.43 3.10
N GLU A 102 -1.62 -7.63 3.31
CA GLU A 102 -0.62 -8.22 2.42
C GLU A 102 -1.20 -9.42 1.68
N PHE A 103 -0.61 -9.69 0.51
CA PHE A 103 -1.10 -10.71 -0.39
C PHE A 103 0.05 -11.28 -1.23
N PRO A 104 0.19 -12.61 -1.38
CA PRO A 104 1.24 -13.20 -2.21
C PRO A 104 1.07 -12.80 -3.68
N PHE A 105 2.12 -12.28 -4.32
CA PHE A 105 2.07 -11.87 -5.75
C PHE A 105 1.64 -13.00 -6.69
N MET A 106 1.92 -14.24 -6.30
CA MET A 106 1.63 -15.43 -7.11
C MET A 106 0.25 -16.04 -6.83
N SER A 107 -0.51 -15.51 -5.87
CA SER A 107 -1.86 -15.98 -5.58
C SER A 107 -2.91 -15.22 -6.38
N ILE A 108 -4.06 -15.87 -6.57
CA ILE A 108 -5.30 -15.28 -7.08
C ILE A 108 -6.48 -15.58 -6.14
N ASP A 109 -6.24 -16.34 -5.06
CA ASP A 109 -7.27 -16.69 -4.08
C ASP A 109 -7.28 -15.60 -3.00
N GLU A 110 -8.29 -14.72 -3.03
CA GLU A 110 -8.43 -13.62 -2.07
C GLU A 110 -8.45 -14.08 -0.59
N SER A 111 -8.62 -15.37 -0.30
CA SER A 111 -8.52 -15.91 1.06
C SER A 111 -7.08 -16.04 1.58
N ASP A 112 -6.07 -15.95 0.71
CA ASP A 112 -4.65 -15.93 1.08
C ASP A 112 -4.18 -14.57 1.63
N LYS A 113 -5.06 -13.57 1.69
CA LYS A 113 -4.73 -12.26 2.27
C LYS A 113 -4.55 -12.33 3.78
N GLU A 114 -3.60 -11.55 4.29
CA GLU A 114 -3.50 -11.24 5.72
C GLU A 114 -3.84 -9.78 5.98
N VAL A 115 -4.70 -9.52 6.97
CA VAL A 115 -5.06 -8.16 7.36
C VAL A 115 -3.97 -7.57 8.25
N LEU A 116 -3.42 -6.44 7.82
CA LEU A 116 -2.38 -5.70 8.54
C LEU A 116 -2.94 -4.54 9.37
N GLY A 117 -4.16 -4.08 9.08
CA GLY A 117 -4.85 -3.07 9.86
C GLY A 117 -5.99 -2.40 9.10
N ALA A 118 -6.86 -1.70 9.82
CA ALA A 118 -7.91 -0.84 9.25
C ALA A 118 -7.43 0.60 9.04
N THR A 119 -6.25 0.96 9.57
CA THR A 119 -5.64 2.29 9.41
C THR A 119 -4.19 2.19 9.00
N LEU A 120 -3.64 3.28 8.46
CA LEU A 120 -2.23 3.35 8.08
C LEU A 120 -1.28 3.17 9.29
N ASP A 121 -1.66 3.69 10.47
CA ASP A 121 -0.87 3.50 11.70
C ASP A 121 -0.90 2.05 12.17
N GLU A 122 -2.04 1.37 12.08
CA GLU A 122 -2.14 -0.06 12.37
C GLU A 122 -1.28 -0.90 11.43
N PHE A 123 -1.31 -0.60 10.13
CA PHE A 123 -0.43 -1.23 9.14
C PHE A 123 1.05 -1.11 9.53
N PHE A 124 1.55 0.12 9.78
CA PHE A 124 2.94 0.32 10.19
C PHE A 124 3.25 -0.33 11.55
N MET A 125 2.32 -0.30 12.49
CA MET A 125 2.47 -0.94 13.79
C MET A 125 2.57 -2.47 13.66
N THR A 126 1.77 -3.08 12.80
CA THR A 126 1.80 -4.52 12.54
C THR A 126 3.15 -4.93 11.96
N LEU A 127 3.61 -4.25 10.90
CA LEU A 127 4.93 -4.51 10.31
C LEU A 127 6.06 -4.35 11.34
N TYR A 128 6.06 -3.26 12.10
CA TYR A 128 7.09 -3.02 13.11
C TYR A 128 7.13 -4.08 14.21
N LYS A 129 5.99 -4.67 14.57
CA LYS A 129 5.88 -5.64 15.66
C LYS A 129 6.17 -7.08 15.24
N ARG A 130 6.33 -7.37 13.94
CA ARG A 130 6.71 -8.71 13.46
C ARG A 130 8.09 -9.10 14.01
N ARG A 131 8.16 -10.32 14.53
CA ARG A 131 9.31 -10.92 15.23
C ARG A 131 9.48 -12.36 14.81
#